data_AF-A0A5N5MS81-F1
#
_entry.id   AF-A0A5N5MS81-F1
#
_cell.length_a   1.000
_cell.length_b   1.000
_cell.length_c   1.000
_cell.angle_alpha   90.00
_cell.angle_beta   90.00
_cell.angle_gamma   90.00
#
_symmetry.space_group_name_H-M   'P 1'
#
loop_
_entity.id
_entity.type
_entity.pdbx_description
1 polymer ?
#
loop_
_entity_poly.entity_id
_entity_poly.type
_entity_poly.pdbx_seq_one_letter_code
_entity_poly.pdbx_strand_id
1 'polypeptide(L)'
;MPVDYSKWDALELSDDSDIEVHPNVDKRSFIRAKQNQIHAERQQRKHQIETLKYERVINDSLIKRISSLLSSLKAHAEDAQTRNPGEVAFQAVMESAASLDPKDDQPPPRPEGVHNSEEKLPSYTKMMATLLDQVNQALDEKKVAQGERYAGMIAEIEDHLNKVEGLQKELHKKLDELEKLEHSKITSESIHTGFDSSHVNKAKPGEEKKKTEAVELLNPGFQASSSSPTGYEAKDADAAAAAKHDVDLDDGDLEASPDARKFAAIKPDSYRESLAFLVDHPQVLTERETDALLVLAFDAALEGKDGWSRQCVHQALLLQYCRALGRDGVAMFFKRITTPGHQARDIFYKDVQDTYGRIKTRAAEIRAQRAAEGGDNAEGVEQIQLHAVEPGTVINIRIPEEGTEERRIYDGFKPEMRKALESGSLDEVNKVLGRMKVEDAEELVGLFGEANILSLEEQLIDATTEEGQKRLKEMEAEAAAGHDEAAAAEQAQGGGATTDSNKYADDPE
;
A
#
# COMPACT_ATOMS: atom_id res chain seq x y z
N MET A 1 -40.72 37.44 -4.43
CA MET A 1 -39.82 38.13 -5.37
C MET A 1 -39.30 37.07 -6.33
N PRO A 2 -39.27 37.31 -7.65
CA PRO A 2 -38.61 36.40 -8.58
C PRO A 2 -37.13 36.24 -8.19
N VAL A 3 -36.61 35.03 -8.30
CA VAL A 3 -35.17 34.77 -8.11
C VAL A 3 -34.43 35.31 -9.33
N ASP A 4 -33.41 36.15 -9.13
CA ASP A 4 -32.63 36.77 -10.20
C ASP A 4 -31.32 36.01 -10.42
N TYR A 5 -31.11 35.55 -11.67
CA TYR A 5 -29.90 34.86 -12.12
C TYR A 5 -29.07 35.68 -13.11
N SER A 6 -29.40 36.96 -13.33
CA SER A 6 -28.77 37.86 -14.31
C SER A 6 -27.25 37.99 -14.18
N LYS A 7 -26.70 37.69 -13.00
CA LYS A 7 -25.24 37.57 -12.79
C LYS A 7 -24.57 36.67 -13.83
N TRP A 8 -25.23 35.57 -14.21
CA TRP A 8 -24.65 34.57 -15.12
C TRP A 8 -24.83 34.91 -16.60
N ASP A 9 -25.58 35.95 -16.94
CA ASP A 9 -25.74 36.41 -18.33
C ASP A 9 -24.45 37.03 -18.90
N ALA A 10 -23.50 37.36 -18.02
CA ALA A 10 -22.24 38.02 -18.39
C ALA A 10 -21.03 37.07 -18.50
N LEU A 11 -21.27 35.76 -18.65
CA LEU A 11 -20.23 34.77 -18.88
C LEU A 11 -19.60 34.94 -20.28
N GLU A 12 -18.27 35.07 -20.33
CA GLU A 12 -17.52 35.12 -21.60
C GLU A 12 -16.70 33.82 -21.77
N LEU A 13 -17.29 32.86 -22.48
CA LEU A 13 -16.68 31.58 -22.82
C LEU A 13 -15.82 31.72 -24.08
N SER A 14 -14.53 31.40 -23.98
CA SER A 14 -13.59 31.48 -25.11
C SER A 14 -13.61 30.24 -26.01
N ASP A 15 -14.06 29.09 -25.49
CA ASP A 15 -14.18 27.81 -26.21
C ASP A 15 -15.64 27.34 -26.17
N ASP A 16 -16.53 28.12 -26.77
CA ASP A 16 -17.94 27.78 -26.87
C ASP A 16 -18.17 26.80 -28.03
N SER A 17 -18.39 25.53 -27.67
CA SER A 17 -18.67 24.46 -28.63
C SER A 17 -20.06 24.57 -29.24
N ASP A 18 -20.98 25.33 -28.65
CA ASP A 18 -22.38 25.41 -29.09
C ASP A 18 -22.62 26.56 -30.06
N ILE A 19 -21.57 27.30 -30.43
CA ILE A 19 -21.67 28.39 -31.38
C ILE A 19 -22.21 27.90 -32.73
N GLU A 20 -23.36 28.46 -33.12
CA GLU A 20 -23.98 28.22 -34.41
C GLU A 20 -23.21 28.99 -35.48
N VAL A 21 -22.48 28.25 -36.32
CA VAL A 21 -21.76 28.80 -37.46
C VAL A 21 -22.57 28.60 -38.73
N HIS A 22 -22.36 29.48 -39.70
CA HIS A 22 -22.95 29.32 -41.03
C HIS A 22 -22.50 27.97 -41.65
N PRO A 23 -23.35 27.24 -42.40
CA PRO A 23 -23.00 25.94 -42.98
C PRO A 23 -21.72 25.86 -43.82
N ASN A 24 -21.24 27.00 -44.33
CA ASN A 24 -20.01 27.10 -45.13
C ASN A 24 -18.75 27.44 -44.32
N VAL A 25 -18.87 27.63 -43.01
CA VAL A 25 -17.75 27.95 -42.12
C VAL A 25 -17.37 26.69 -41.35
N ASP A 26 -16.10 26.34 -41.36
CA ASP A 26 -15.61 25.26 -40.52
C ASP A 26 -15.67 25.68 -39.05
N LYS A 27 -16.52 24.99 -38.29
CA LYS A 27 -16.78 25.25 -36.88
C LYS A 27 -15.49 25.23 -36.03
N ARG A 28 -14.56 24.32 -36.32
CA ARG A 28 -13.34 24.15 -35.51
C ARG A 28 -12.38 25.33 -35.65
N SER A 29 -12.14 25.76 -36.89
CA SER A 29 -11.28 26.91 -37.16
C SER A 29 -11.94 28.22 -36.70
N PHE A 30 -13.26 28.34 -36.82
CA PHE A 30 -13.99 29.49 -36.31
C PHE A 30 -13.90 29.62 -34.78
N ILE A 31 -14.13 28.53 -34.03
CA ILE A 31 -14.01 28.55 -32.56
C ILE A 31 -12.59 28.97 -32.15
N ARG A 32 -11.55 28.40 -32.77
CA ARG A 32 -10.15 28.78 -32.49
C ARG A 32 -9.86 30.24 -32.82
N ALA A 33 -10.36 30.74 -33.95
CA ALA A 33 -10.20 32.13 -34.33
C ALA A 33 -10.90 33.06 -33.32
N LYS A 34 -12.10 32.69 -32.87
CA LYS A 34 -12.86 33.44 -31.88
C LYS A 34 -12.19 33.43 -30.51
N GLN A 35 -11.66 32.28 -30.09
CA GLN A 35 -10.85 32.13 -28.89
C GLN A 35 -9.65 33.09 -28.92
N ASN A 36 -8.88 33.08 -30.02
CA ASN A 36 -7.74 33.98 -30.18
C ASN A 36 -8.14 35.45 -30.17
N GLN A 37 -9.26 35.81 -30.81
CA GLN A 37 -9.80 37.16 -30.78
C GLN A 37 -10.13 37.60 -29.34
N ILE A 38 -10.85 36.76 -28.59
CA ILE A 38 -11.23 37.06 -27.20
C ILE A 38 -9.98 37.20 -26.33
N HIS A 39 -8.98 36.32 -26.47
CA HIS A 39 -7.73 36.45 -25.72
C HIS A 39 -6.96 37.72 -26.10
N ALA A 40 -6.88 38.06 -27.39
CA ALA A 40 -6.22 39.28 -27.84
C ALA A 40 -6.91 40.54 -27.31
N GLU A 41 -8.24 40.61 -27.37
CA GLU A 41 -9.03 41.72 -26.81
C GLU A 41 -8.86 41.84 -25.29
N ARG A 42 -8.80 40.71 -24.57
CA ARG A 42 -8.54 40.69 -23.12
C ARG A 42 -7.13 41.18 -22.79
N GLN A 43 -6.12 40.67 -23.48
CA GLN A 43 -4.73 41.10 -23.29
C GLN A 43 -4.57 42.59 -23.60
N GLN A 44 -5.15 43.06 -24.69
CA GLN A 44 -5.14 44.48 -25.06
C GLN A 44 -5.81 45.34 -23.99
N ARG A 45 -6.97 44.91 -23.45
CA ARG A 45 -7.67 45.62 -22.38
C ARG A 45 -6.85 45.68 -21.10
N LYS A 46 -6.28 44.56 -20.65
CA LYS A 46 -5.41 44.51 -19.46
C LYS A 46 -4.21 45.42 -19.61
N HIS A 47 -3.53 45.32 -20.75
CA HIS A 47 -2.39 46.16 -21.07
C HIS A 47 -2.75 47.65 -21.08
N GLN A 48 -3.92 48.03 -21.63
CA GLN A 48 -4.42 49.41 -21.57
C GLN A 48 -4.69 49.87 -20.14
N ILE A 49 -5.33 49.03 -19.31
CA ILE A 49 -5.60 49.34 -17.90
C ILE A 49 -4.30 49.55 -17.13
N GLU A 50 -3.31 48.67 -17.31
CA GLU A 50 -1.99 48.78 -16.67
C GLU A 50 -1.23 50.03 -17.15
N THR A 51 -1.29 50.33 -18.44
CA THR A 51 -0.69 51.54 -19.02
C THR A 51 -1.31 52.80 -18.43
N LEU A 52 -2.64 52.89 -18.38
CA LEU A 52 -3.33 54.04 -17.80
C LEU A 52 -3.08 54.16 -16.28
N LYS A 53 -3.05 53.05 -15.55
CA LYS A 53 -2.69 53.04 -14.11
C LYS A 53 -1.29 53.59 -13.89
N TYR A 54 -0.35 53.21 -14.75
CA TYR A 54 1.02 53.69 -14.68
C TYR A 54 1.14 55.18 -15.02
N GLU A 55 0.50 55.61 -16.12
CA GLU A 55 0.44 57.01 -16.54
C GLU A 55 -0.22 57.90 -15.47
N ARG A 56 -1.26 57.40 -14.80
CA ARG A 56 -1.92 58.09 -13.68
C ARG A 56 -0.92 58.45 -12.60
N VAL A 57 -0.08 57.50 -12.17
CA VAL A 57 0.92 57.71 -11.11
C VAL A 57 1.94 58.77 -11.52
N ILE A 58 2.42 58.72 -12.77
CA ILE A 58 3.33 59.74 -13.31
C ILE A 58 2.65 61.11 -13.34
N ASN A 59 1.46 61.21 -13.91
CA ASN A 59 0.75 62.48 -14.02
C ASN A 59 0.43 63.07 -12.63
N ASP A 60 0.01 62.25 -11.65
CA ASP A 60 -0.24 62.70 -10.28
C ASP A 60 1.01 63.31 -9.64
N SER A 61 2.18 62.69 -9.84
CA SER A 61 3.46 63.24 -9.36
C SER A 61 3.89 64.50 -10.12
N LEU A 62 3.65 64.60 -11.43
CA LEU A 62 3.93 65.80 -12.22
C LEU A 62 3.04 66.97 -11.79
N ILE A 63 1.74 66.74 -11.60
CA ILE A 63 0.80 67.75 -11.11
C ILE A 63 1.25 68.30 -9.75
N LYS A 64 1.68 67.43 -8.82
CA LYS A 64 2.23 67.86 -7.51
C LYS A 64 3.48 68.74 -7.66
N ARG A 65 4.36 68.42 -8.61
CA ARG A 65 5.59 69.20 -8.86
C ARG A 65 5.30 70.54 -9.54
N ILE A 66 4.42 70.56 -10.53
CA ILE A 66 4.02 71.78 -11.24
C ILE A 66 3.27 72.71 -10.27
N SER A 67 2.37 72.19 -9.44
CA SER A 67 1.66 72.98 -8.43
C SER A 67 2.59 73.52 -7.34
N SER A 68 3.57 72.75 -6.88
CA SER A 68 4.65 73.22 -6.00
C SER A 68 5.41 74.39 -6.63
N LEU A 69 5.92 74.21 -7.86
CA LEU A 69 6.66 75.25 -8.58
C LEU A 69 5.82 76.52 -8.78
N LEU A 70 4.55 76.36 -9.15
CA LEU A 70 3.60 77.47 -9.31
C LEU A 70 3.38 78.19 -7.98
N SER A 71 3.26 77.47 -6.86
CA SER A 71 3.14 78.08 -5.53
C SER A 71 4.38 78.88 -5.14
N SER A 72 5.59 78.37 -5.42
CA SER A 72 6.84 79.09 -5.20
C SER A 72 6.94 80.34 -6.09
N LEU A 73 6.56 80.25 -7.37
CA LEU A 73 6.53 81.41 -8.26
C LEU A 73 5.50 82.48 -7.82
N LYS A 74 4.33 82.08 -7.34
CA LYS A 74 3.33 83.02 -6.82
C LYS A 74 3.82 83.70 -5.52
N ALA A 75 4.55 82.99 -4.67
CA ALA A 75 5.12 83.55 -3.44
C ALA A 75 6.20 84.61 -3.71
N HIS A 76 7.01 84.42 -4.75
CA HIS A 76 8.07 85.36 -5.15
C HIS A 76 7.63 86.44 -6.16
N ALA A 77 6.32 86.56 -6.42
CA ALA A 77 5.80 87.49 -7.41
C ALA A 77 6.01 88.97 -7.06
N GLU A 78 6.02 89.32 -5.76
CA GLU A 78 6.34 90.68 -5.30
C GLU A 78 7.83 91.01 -5.44
N ASP A 79 8.70 90.03 -5.17
CA ASP A 79 10.15 90.17 -5.32
C ASP A 79 10.59 90.32 -6.78
N ALA A 80 9.86 89.70 -7.71
CA ALA A 80 10.07 89.84 -9.15
C ALA A 80 9.84 91.27 -9.69
N GLN A 81 9.13 92.13 -8.93
CA GLN A 81 8.96 93.54 -9.30
C GLN A 81 10.17 94.41 -8.93
N THR A 82 10.99 93.96 -7.98
CA THR A 82 12.14 94.73 -7.45
C THR A 82 13.50 94.17 -7.88
N ARG A 83 13.58 92.87 -8.16
CA ARG A 83 14.79 92.16 -8.62
C ARG A 83 14.68 91.75 -10.09
N ASN A 84 15.76 91.20 -10.64
CA ASN A 84 15.75 90.66 -12.00
C ASN A 84 14.76 89.47 -12.10
N PRO A 85 13.73 89.53 -12.97
CA PRO A 85 12.73 88.47 -13.11
C PRO A 85 13.31 87.07 -13.36
N GLY A 86 14.43 86.98 -14.08
CA GLY A 86 15.09 85.70 -14.37
C GLY A 86 15.78 85.08 -13.15
N GLU A 87 16.34 85.90 -12.26
CA GLU A 87 17.00 85.44 -11.04
C GLU A 87 15.97 84.94 -10.02
N VAL A 88 14.84 85.64 -9.90
CA VAL A 88 13.72 85.26 -9.04
C VAL A 88 13.03 83.98 -9.53
N ALA A 89 12.86 83.81 -10.84
CA ALA A 89 12.34 82.58 -11.42
C ALA A 89 13.29 81.39 -11.18
N PHE A 90 14.61 81.59 -11.33
CA PHE A 90 15.60 80.56 -11.05
C PHE A 90 15.63 80.17 -9.57
N GLN A 91 15.53 81.14 -8.66
CA GLN A 91 15.44 80.89 -7.22
C GLN A 91 14.18 80.08 -6.88
N ALA A 92 13.02 80.44 -7.42
CA ALA A 92 11.77 79.71 -7.20
C ALA A 92 11.83 78.27 -7.73
N VAL A 93 12.45 78.04 -8.90
CA VAL A 93 12.69 76.69 -9.43
C VAL A 93 13.60 75.89 -8.50
N MET A 94 14.69 76.49 -8.02
CA MET A 94 15.63 75.83 -7.11
C MET A 94 14.99 75.48 -5.76
N GLU A 95 14.19 76.37 -5.19
CA GLU A 95 13.43 76.10 -3.95
C GLU A 95 12.38 75.01 -4.15
N SER A 96 11.67 75.03 -5.29
CA SER A 96 10.73 73.96 -5.63
C SER A 96 11.46 72.61 -5.76
N ALA A 97 12.64 72.56 -6.37
CA ALA A 97 13.43 71.34 -6.51
C ALA A 97 14.07 70.89 -5.18
N ALA A 98 14.49 71.81 -4.32
CA ALA A 98 15.09 71.53 -3.01
C ALA A 98 14.07 70.96 -2.00
N SER A 99 12.78 71.25 -2.20
CA SER A 99 11.69 70.70 -1.38
C SER A 99 11.36 69.23 -1.68
N LEU A 100 11.95 68.63 -2.73
CA LEU A 100 11.71 67.25 -3.12
C LEU A 100 12.86 66.32 -2.74
N ASP A 101 12.51 65.13 -2.25
CA ASP A 101 13.47 64.08 -1.97
C ASP A 101 14.09 63.56 -3.28
N PRO A 102 15.43 63.41 -3.38
CA PRO A 102 16.11 62.89 -4.57
C PRO A 102 15.66 61.49 -5.01
N LYS A 103 15.05 60.72 -4.09
CA LYS A 103 14.51 59.38 -4.36
C LYS A 103 13.17 59.43 -5.10
N ASP A 104 12.39 60.49 -4.91
CA ASP A 104 11.09 60.65 -5.55
C ASP A 104 11.20 61.24 -6.96
N ASP A 105 12.41 61.67 -7.37
CA ASP A 105 12.72 62.21 -8.72
C ASP A 105 12.72 61.18 -9.84
N GLN A 106 12.76 59.90 -9.51
CA GLN A 106 12.66 58.83 -10.49
C GLN A 106 11.22 58.31 -10.57
N PRO A 107 10.63 58.23 -11.78
CA PRO A 107 9.34 57.58 -11.94
C PRO A 107 9.45 56.11 -11.55
N PRO A 108 8.36 55.49 -11.06
CA PRO A 108 8.35 54.08 -10.71
C PRO A 108 8.75 53.20 -11.90
N PRO A 109 9.30 52.00 -11.68
CA PRO A 109 9.61 51.09 -12.76
C PRO A 109 8.34 50.74 -13.54
N ARG A 110 8.47 50.60 -14.86
CA ARG A 110 7.34 50.24 -15.73
C ARG A 110 6.90 48.80 -15.43
N PRO A 111 5.60 48.53 -15.34
CA PRO A 111 5.10 47.16 -15.30
C PRO A 111 5.40 46.44 -16.62
N GLU A 112 5.49 45.10 -16.56
CA GLU A 112 5.85 44.27 -17.70
C GLU A 112 4.91 44.51 -18.90
N GLY A 113 5.47 44.74 -20.08
CA GLY A 113 4.72 44.96 -21.31
C GLY A 113 4.21 46.39 -21.52
N VAL A 114 4.27 47.29 -20.53
CA VAL A 114 3.84 48.70 -20.67
C VAL A 114 4.93 49.57 -21.29
N HIS A 115 4.64 50.16 -22.46
CA HIS A 115 5.55 51.01 -23.25
C HIS A 115 6.91 50.34 -23.48
N ASN A 116 7.00 49.45 -24.48
CA ASN A 116 8.17 48.60 -24.83
C ASN A 116 9.43 49.36 -25.32
N SER A 117 9.67 50.60 -24.89
CA SER A 117 10.89 51.33 -25.22
C SER A 117 12.02 50.92 -24.27
N GLU A 118 13.16 50.48 -24.79
CA GLU A 118 14.38 50.16 -24.04
C GLU A 118 15.01 51.39 -23.34
N GLU A 119 14.49 52.58 -23.62
CA GLU A 119 14.99 53.84 -23.07
C GLU A 119 14.50 54.07 -21.63
N LYS A 120 15.45 54.37 -20.74
CA LYS A 120 15.17 54.79 -19.37
C LYS A 120 14.32 56.05 -19.39
N LEU A 121 13.28 56.07 -18.57
CA LEU A 121 12.42 57.25 -18.44
C LEU A 121 13.25 58.46 -17.99
N PRO A 122 12.97 59.66 -18.55
CA PRO A 122 13.56 60.88 -18.02
C PRO A 122 13.11 61.06 -16.57
N SER A 123 14.00 61.62 -15.73
CA SER A 123 13.61 61.97 -14.37
C SER A 123 12.56 63.08 -14.39
N TYR A 124 11.79 63.19 -13.31
CA TYR A 124 10.78 64.24 -13.20
C TYR A 124 11.42 65.64 -13.29
N THR A 125 12.61 65.85 -12.74
CA THR A 125 13.35 67.10 -12.93
C THR A 125 13.65 67.39 -14.40
N LYS A 126 14.03 66.38 -15.19
CA LYS A 126 14.23 66.55 -16.64
C LYS A 126 12.92 66.89 -17.36
N MET A 127 11.79 66.29 -16.97
CA MET A 127 10.47 66.65 -17.51
C MET A 127 10.05 68.08 -17.14
N MET A 128 10.33 68.51 -15.91
CA MET A 128 10.07 69.88 -15.47
C MET A 128 10.97 70.89 -16.21
N ALA A 129 12.24 70.57 -16.45
CA ALA A 129 13.14 71.39 -17.26
C ALA A 129 12.60 71.56 -18.69
N THR A 130 12.13 70.48 -19.33
CA THR A 130 11.52 70.58 -20.66
C THR A 130 10.23 71.41 -20.67
N LEU A 131 9.45 71.39 -19.59
CA LEU A 131 8.28 72.26 -19.44
C LEU A 131 8.70 73.72 -19.36
N LEU A 132 9.71 74.04 -18.54
CA LEU A 132 10.24 75.39 -18.41
C LEU A 132 10.83 75.92 -19.73
N ASP A 133 11.50 75.07 -20.50
CA ASP A 133 11.98 75.40 -21.85
C ASP A 133 10.82 75.69 -22.80
N GLN A 134 9.76 74.88 -22.78
CA GLN A 134 8.55 75.11 -23.58
C GLN A 134 7.85 76.42 -23.20
N VAL A 135 7.77 76.74 -21.91
CA VAL A 135 7.20 78.01 -21.43
C VAL A 135 8.05 79.18 -21.91
N ASN A 136 9.38 79.11 -21.81
CA ASN A 136 10.26 80.16 -22.31
C ASN A 136 10.13 80.36 -23.82
N GLN A 137 10.07 79.28 -24.60
CA GLN A 137 9.83 79.34 -26.05
C GLN A 137 8.47 79.99 -26.37
N ALA A 138 7.40 79.60 -25.68
CA ALA A 138 6.07 80.18 -25.88
C ALA A 138 6.05 81.69 -25.56
N LEU A 139 6.77 82.13 -24.53
CA LEU A 139 6.89 83.56 -24.20
C LEU A 139 7.70 84.35 -25.23
N ASP A 140 8.76 83.75 -25.78
CA ASP A 140 9.57 84.35 -26.84
C ASP A 140 8.77 84.46 -28.15
N GLU A 141 7.96 83.45 -28.49
CA GLU A 141 7.02 83.48 -29.63
C GLU A 141 5.94 84.56 -29.47
N LYS A 142 5.40 84.73 -28.26
CA LYS A 142 4.41 85.76 -27.92
C LYS A 142 5.02 87.16 -27.79
N LYS A 143 6.35 87.30 -27.87
CA LYS A 143 7.11 88.57 -27.78
C LYS A 143 6.76 89.40 -26.53
N VAL A 144 6.61 88.72 -25.39
CA VAL A 144 6.27 89.38 -24.11
C VAL A 144 7.42 90.30 -23.68
N ALA A 145 7.10 91.52 -23.24
CA ALA A 145 8.09 92.47 -22.75
C ALA A 145 8.81 91.95 -21.49
N GLN A 146 10.08 92.30 -21.29
CA GLN A 146 10.90 91.81 -20.16
C GLN A 146 10.27 92.08 -18.78
N GLY A 147 9.53 93.18 -18.62
CA GLY A 147 8.84 93.51 -17.37
C GLY A 147 7.59 92.66 -17.07
N GLU A 148 6.96 92.06 -18.10
CA GLU A 148 5.76 91.23 -17.96
C GLU A 148 6.08 89.73 -18.08
N ARG A 149 7.33 89.38 -18.38
CA ARG A 149 7.77 88.01 -18.64
C ARG A 149 7.54 87.06 -17.46
N TYR A 150 7.67 87.55 -16.23
CA TYR A 150 7.41 86.75 -15.02
C TYR A 150 5.92 86.42 -14.86
N ALA A 151 5.03 87.40 -15.05
CA ALA A 151 3.60 87.19 -15.00
C ALA A 151 3.12 86.27 -16.14
N GLY A 152 3.70 86.43 -17.35
CA GLY A 152 3.47 85.52 -18.46
C GLY A 152 3.92 84.09 -18.15
N MET A 153 5.09 83.90 -17.51
CA MET A 153 5.58 82.58 -17.11
C MET A 153 4.63 81.88 -16.14
N ILE A 154 4.09 82.60 -15.15
CA ILE A 154 3.09 82.05 -14.22
C ILE A 154 1.83 81.61 -14.97
N ALA A 155 1.31 82.45 -15.87
CA ALA A 155 0.11 82.15 -16.64
C ALA A 155 0.29 80.92 -17.56
N GLU A 156 1.43 80.80 -18.26
CA GLU A 156 1.70 79.64 -19.10
C GLU A 156 1.85 78.36 -18.27
N ILE A 157 2.53 78.41 -17.12
CA ILE A 157 2.68 77.25 -16.23
C ILE A 157 1.31 76.84 -15.67
N GLU A 158 0.44 77.80 -15.35
CA GLU A 158 -0.94 77.55 -14.94
C GLU A 158 -1.77 76.91 -16.07
N ASP A 159 -1.59 77.36 -17.32
CA ASP A 159 -2.21 76.74 -18.49
C ASP A 159 -1.71 75.31 -18.73
N HIS A 160 -0.41 75.05 -18.56
CA HIS A 160 0.16 73.71 -18.63
C HIS A 160 -0.37 72.81 -17.51
N LEU A 161 -0.48 73.31 -16.29
CA LEU A 161 -1.09 72.59 -15.16
C LEU A 161 -2.54 72.21 -15.51
N ASN A 162 -3.34 73.16 -15.99
CA ASN A 162 -4.73 72.92 -16.38
C ASN A 162 -4.86 71.87 -17.50
N LYS A 163 -3.93 71.86 -18.47
CA LYS A 163 -3.87 70.84 -19.53
C LYS A 163 -3.56 69.45 -18.95
N VAL A 164 -2.56 69.34 -18.06
CA VAL A 164 -2.21 68.05 -17.43
C VAL A 164 -3.36 67.54 -16.55
N GLU A 165 -4.02 68.42 -15.80
CA GLU A 165 -5.22 68.05 -15.03
C GLU A 165 -6.39 67.62 -15.92
N GLY A 166 -6.58 68.28 -17.08
CA GLY A 166 -7.57 67.89 -18.08
C GLY A 166 -7.33 66.48 -18.60
N LEU A 167 -6.08 66.19 -19.02
CA LEU A 167 -5.66 64.86 -19.46
C LEU A 167 -5.84 63.82 -18.35
N GLN A 168 -5.52 64.17 -17.11
CA GLN A 168 -5.69 63.29 -15.96
C GLN A 168 -7.17 62.95 -15.71
N LYS A 169 -8.08 63.91 -15.85
CA LYS A 169 -9.54 63.67 -15.75
C LYS A 169 -10.05 62.75 -16.85
N GLU A 170 -9.56 62.92 -18.08
CA GLU A 170 -9.90 62.01 -19.19
C GLU A 170 -9.34 60.60 -18.98
N LEU A 171 -8.11 60.51 -18.47
CA LEU A 171 -7.49 59.24 -18.08
C LEU A 171 -8.34 58.51 -17.05
N HIS A 172 -8.76 59.19 -15.97
CA HIS A 172 -9.64 58.61 -14.95
C HIS A 172 -10.95 58.07 -15.53
N LYS A 173 -11.61 58.83 -16.42
CA LYS A 173 -12.83 58.37 -17.08
C LYS A 173 -12.60 57.10 -17.90
N LYS A 174 -11.53 57.06 -18.71
CA LYS A 174 -11.17 55.89 -19.52
C LYS A 174 -10.82 54.68 -18.66
N LEU A 175 -10.08 54.89 -17.58
CA LEU A 175 -9.71 53.85 -16.63
C LEU A 175 -10.99 53.25 -15.99
N ASP A 176 -11.88 54.09 -15.48
CA ASP A 176 -13.14 53.65 -14.87
C ASP A 176 -14.04 52.90 -15.88
N GLU A 177 -14.08 53.34 -17.14
CA GLU A 177 -14.79 52.65 -18.23
C GLU A 177 -14.21 51.25 -18.50
N LEU A 178 -12.88 51.13 -18.61
CA LEU A 178 -12.21 49.86 -18.87
C LEU A 178 -12.29 48.90 -17.69
N GLU A 179 -12.17 49.37 -16.46
CA GLU A 179 -12.33 48.55 -15.25
C GLU A 179 -13.77 48.06 -15.10
N LYS A 180 -14.78 48.89 -15.42
CA LYS A 180 -16.17 48.44 -15.46
C LYS A 180 -16.39 47.36 -16.51
N LEU A 181 -15.79 47.51 -17.70
CA LEU A 181 -15.89 46.49 -18.75
C LEU A 181 -15.19 45.19 -18.35
N GLU A 182 -14.05 45.27 -17.66
CA GLU A 182 -13.36 44.09 -17.13
C GLU A 182 -14.21 43.36 -16.09
N HIS A 183 -14.77 44.07 -15.12
CA HIS A 183 -15.62 43.48 -14.08
C HIS A 183 -17.02 43.07 -14.57
N SER A 184 -17.47 43.61 -15.70
CA SER A 184 -18.76 43.22 -16.29
C SER A 184 -18.75 41.78 -16.78
N LYS A 185 -17.60 41.23 -17.20
CA LYS A 185 -17.51 39.90 -17.79
C LYS A 185 -16.93 38.90 -16.80
N ILE A 186 -17.61 37.77 -16.62
CA ILE A 186 -17.08 36.65 -15.82
C ILE A 186 -16.23 35.78 -16.75
N THR A 187 -14.93 35.70 -16.46
CA THR A 187 -13.94 34.94 -17.23
C THR A 187 -13.34 33.82 -16.38
N SER A 188 -12.67 32.85 -17.01
CA SER A 188 -11.96 31.79 -16.28
C SER A 188 -10.90 32.31 -15.31
N GLU A 189 -10.26 33.44 -15.61
CA GLU A 189 -9.27 34.09 -14.73
C GLU A 189 -9.93 34.72 -13.49
N SER A 190 -11.21 35.10 -13.57
CA SER A 190 -11.96 35.60 -12.42
C SER A 190 -12.38 34.48 -11.45
N ILE A 191 -12.28 33.21 -11.88
CA ILE A 191 -12.60 32.04 -11.07
C ILE A 191 -11.30 31.54 -10.44
N HIS A 192 -11.25 31.46 -9.11
CA HIS A 192 -10.11 30.96 -8.37
C HIS A 192 -10.27 29.46 -8.05
N THR A 193 -9.15 28.72 -8.06
CA THR A 193 -9.12 27.33 -7.61
C THR A 193 -9.29 27.28 -6.10
N GLY A 194 -10.39 26.69 -5.61
CA GLY A 194 -10.65 26.55 -4.17
C GLY A 194 -9.90 25.38 -3.50
N PHE A 195 -9.70 24.29 -4.24
CA PHE A 195 -9.01 23.10 -3.77
C PHE A 195 -8.40 22.38 -4.97
N ASP A 196 -7.14 21.95 -4.85
CA ASP A 196 -6.43 21.16 -5.86
C ASP A 196 -5.62 20.07 -5.14
N SER A 197 -5.97 18.80 -5.40
CA SER A 197 -5.22 17.65 -4.88
C SER A 197 -5.02 16.64 -5.99
N SER A 198 -3.77 16.32 -6.28
CA SER A 198 -3.43 15.20 -7.16
C SER A 198 -3.04 13.99 -6.32
N HIS A 199 -3.60 12.83 -6.68
CA HIS A 199 -3.23 11.54 -6.11
C HIS A 199 -2.81 10.61 -7.23
N VAL A 200 -1.57 10.14 -7.18
CA VAL A 200 -1.05 9.15 -8.13
C VAL A 200 -0.84 7.85 -7.37
N ASN A 201 -1.60 6.81 -7.74
CA ASN A 201 -1.38 5.45 -7.25
C ASN A 201 -0.07 4.90 -7.81
N LYS A 202 1.06 5.26 -7.18
CA LYS A 202 2.34 4.63 -7.45
C LYS A 202 2.31 3.20 -6.89
N ALA A 203 2.69 2.22 -7.70
CA ALA A 203 2.95 0.88 -7.20
C ALA A 203 3.98 0.97 -6.09
N LYS A 204 3.72 0.34 -4.93
CA LYS A 204 4.69 0.28 -3.83
C LYS A 204 6.00 -0.29 -4.41
N PRO A 205 7.15 0.39 -4.26
CA PRO A 205 8.43 -0.25 -4.55
C PRO A 205 8.49 -1.52 -3.70
N GLY A 206 8.79 -2.64 -4.36
CA GLY A 206 8.77 -3.95 -3.72
C GLY A 206 9.54 -3.93 -2.41
N GLU A 207 8.93 -4.45 -1.35
CA GLU A 207 9.67 -4.87 -0.18
C GLU A 207 10.64 -5.96 -0.63
N GLU A 208 11.89 -5.59 -0.90
CA GLU A 208 12.99 -6.52 -0.88
C GLU A 208 13.08 -7.09 0.53
N LYS A 209 12.50 -8.29 0.71
CA LYS A 209 12.82 -9.15 1.84
C LYS A 209 14.34 -9.38 1.79
N LYS A 210 15.06 -8.78 2.74
CA LYS A 210 16.42 -9.22 3.11
C LYS A 210 16.37 -10.72 3.40
N LYS A 211 16.83 -11.54 2.47
CA LYS A 211 17.27 -12.90 2.78
C LYS A 211 18.59 -12.76 3.55
N THR A 212 18.57 -13.12 4.83
CA THR A 212 19.80 -13.49 5.54
C THR A 212 20.21 -14.87 5.02
N GLU A 213 21.19 -14.90 4.13
CA GLU A 213 21.86 -16.13 3.72
C GLU A 213 22.85 -16.54 4.81
N ALA A 214 22.46 -17.48 5.68
CA ALA A 214 23.40 -18.31 6.40
C ALA A 214 23.64 -19.56 5.54
N VAL A 215 24.64 -19.48 4.66
CA VAL A 215 25.15 -20.63 3.90
C VAL A 215 26.21 -21.30 4.78
N GLU A 216 25.83 -22.34 5.52
CA GLU A 216 26.80 -23.31 6.04
C GLU A 216 26.96 -24.43 5.00
N LEU A 217 28.07 -24.36 4.26
CA LEU A 217 28.46 -25.39 3.30
C LEU A 217 29.13 -26.57 4.03
N LEU A 218 28.62 -27.76 3.74
CA LEU A 218 29.03 -29.09 4.22
C LEU A 218 30.34 -29.61 3.58
N ASN A 219 31.36 -28.75 3.38
CA ASN A 219 32.74 -29.17 3.07
C ASN A 219 33.73 -27.98 3.10
N PRO A 220 34.57 -27.84 4.15
CA PRO A 220 35.61 -26.82 4.20
C PRO A 220 36.89 -27.35 3.52
N GLY A 221 36.96 -27.30 2.18
CA GLY A 221 38.20 -27.69 1.50
C GLY A 221 38.21 -27.85 -0.03
N PHE A 222 37.15 -27.50 -0.76
CA PHE A 222 37.15 -27.67 -2.22
C PHE A 222 37.57 -26.38 -2.95
N GLN A 223 38.80 -26.35 -3.48
CA GLN A 223 39.27 -25.27 -4.36
C GLN A 223 38.74 -25.49 -5.79
N ALA A 224 37.96 -24.51 -6.28
CA ALA A 224 37.55 -24.46 -7.68
C ALA A 224 38.66 -23.83 -8.55
N SER A 225 39.18 -24.59 -9.51
CA SER A 225 40.00 -24.06 -10.60
C SER A 225 39.11 -23.59 -11.76
N SER A 226 39.27 -22.30 -12.08
CA SER A 226 38.86 -21.55 -13.27
C SER A 226 38.47 -22.31 -14.55
N SER A 227 37.35 -21.93 -15.17
CA SER A 227 37.30 -21.18 -16.45
C SER A 227 35.89 -21.21 -17.08
N SER A 228 35.36 -20.04 -17.43
CA SER A 228 34.33 -19.85 -18.48
C SER A 228 35.03 -19.89 -19.87
N PRO A 229 34.36 -19.89 -21.06
CA PRO A 229 32.96 -19.50 -21.33
C PRO A 229 32.22 -20.24 -22.48
N THR A 230 30.99 -19.76 -22.74
CA THR A 230 30.19 -19.82 -24.00
C THR A 230 29.33 -21.06 -24.32
N GLY A 231 28.12 -20.81 -24.83
CA GLY A 231 27.35 -21.77 -25.62
C GLY A 231 25.83 -21.64 -25.48
N TYR A 232 25.18 -21.20 -26.55
CA TYR A 232 23.73 -21.11 -26.73
C TYR A 232 23.09 -22.48 -27.00
N GLU A 233 21.78 -22.53 -26.75
CA GLU A 233 20.72 -23.40 -27.31
C GLU A 233 20.41 -24.82 -26.74
N ALA A 234 19.17 -24.90 -26.23
CA ALA A 234 18.11 -25.89 -26.49
C ALA A 234 18.34 -27.39 -26.21
N LYS A 235 17.58 -27.94 -25.23
CA LYS A 235 16.43 -28.85 -25.44
C LYS A 235 15.97 -29.50 -24.13
N ASP A 236 14.65 -29.72 -24.08
CA ASP A 236 13.92 -30.84 -23.47
C ASP A 236 14.48 -31.47 -22.18
N ALA A 237 13.72 -31.37 -21.09
CA ALA A 237 13.77 -32.39 -20.05
C ALA A 237 12.38 -32.59 -19.41
N ASP A 238 12.05 -33.88 -19.45
CA ASP A 238 10.94 -34.61 -18.88
C ASP A 238 10.83 -34.47 -17.35
N ALA A 239 9.76 -35.04 -16.82
CA ALA A 239 9.33 -35.03 -15.44
C ALA A 239 10.38 -35.57 -14.44
N ALA A 240 10.62 -34.81 -13.38
CA ALA A 240 10.94 -35.32 -12.03
C ALA A 240 10.95 -34.15 -11.03
N ALA A 241 9.83 -33.93 -10.35
CA ALA A 241 9.80 -33.14 -9.12
C ALA A 241 8.71 -33.70 -8.18
N ALA A 242 8.96 -34.90 -7.69
CA ALA A 242 8.37 -35.38 -6.46
C ALA A 242 9.39 -35.18 -5.34
N ALA A 243 8.92 -34.54 -4.26
CA ALA A 243 9.50 -34.49 -2.93
C ALA A 243 10.89 -33.86 -2.78
N LYS A 244 10.89 -32.61 -2.30
CA LYS A 244 11.42 -32.22 -0.98
C LYS A 244 11.18 -30.72 -0.80
N HIS A 245 10.07 -30.36 -0.17
CA HIS A 245 9.97 -29.07 0.48
C HIS A 245 9.67 -29.34 1.95
N ASP A 246 10.75 -29.38 2.73
CA ASP A 246 10.69 -29.12 4.16
C ASP A 246 10.27 -27.65 4.30
N VAL A 247 9.08 -27.47 4.83
CA VAL A 247 8.61 -26.22 5.42
C VAL A 247 7.96 -26.67 6.71
N ASP A 248 8.43 -26.10 7.82
CA ASP A 248 7.73 -26.08 9.10
C ASP A 248 6.33 -25.49 8.86
N LEU A 249 5.41 -26.36 8.43
CA LEU A 249 3.99 -26.11 8.42
C LEU A 249 3.54 -26.54 9.80
N ASP A 250 3.20 -25.54 10.63
CA ASP A 250 2.27 -25.74 11.71
C ASP A 250 1.12 -26.60 11.17
N ASP A 251 0.98 -27.83 11.68
CA ASP A 251 -0.02 -28.85 11.34
C ASP A 251 -1.45 -28.40 11.73
N GLY A 252 -1.75 -27.11 11.53
CA GLY A 252 -3.07 -26.49 11.66
C GLY A 252 -3.75 -26.43 10.29
N ASP A 253 -4.40 -27.53 9.92
CA ASP A 253 -5.49 -27.64 8.96
C ASP A 253 -5.50 -26.63 7.78
N LEU A 254 -5.00 -27.06 6.61
CA LEU A 254 -5.17 -26.38 5.32
C LEU A 254 -6.64 -26.41 4.86
N GLU A 255 -7.52 -25.75 5.60
CA GLU A 255 -8.92 -25.60 5.24
C GLU A 255 -9.14 -24.47 4.23
N ALA A 256 -9.94 -24.75 3.21
CA ALA A 256 -10.34 -23.75 2.22
C ALA A 256 -11.25 -22.72 2.87
N SER A 257 -10.98 -21.43 2.61
CA SER A 257 -11.81 -20.35 3.15
C SER A 257 -13.26 -20.44 2.68
N PRO A 258 -14.21 -19.80 3.38
CA PRO A 258 -15.61 -19.79 2.96
C PRO A 258 -15.80 -19.29 1.51
N ASP A 259 -14.97 -18.36 1.06
CA ASP A 259 -15.04 -17.83 -0.30
C ASP A 259 -14.39 -18.79 -1.32
N ALA A 260 -13.30 -19.48 -0.98
CA ALA A 260 -12.77 -20.55 -1.83
C ALA A 260 -13.75 -21.73 -1.98
N ARG A 261 -14.48 -22.10 -0.91
CA ARG A 261 -15.53 -23.14 -1.00
C ARG A 261 -16.68 -22.73 -1.93
N LYS A 262 -17.09 -21.45 -1.91
CA LYS A 262 -18.08 -20.92 -2.87
C LYS A 262 -17.53 -20.94 -4.30
N PHE A 263 -16.26 -20.59 -4.49
CA PHE A 263 -15.60 -20.65 -5.79
C PHE A 263 -15.53 -22.08 -6.33
N ALA A 264 -15.21 -23.06 -5.48
CA ALA A 264 -15.21 -24.49 -5.81
C ALA A 264 -16.59 -24.97 -6.31
N ALA A 265 -17.68 -24.39 -5.76
CA ALA A 265 -19.05 -24.75 -6.13
C ALA A 265 -19.47 -24.25 -7.53
N ILE A 266 -18.71 -23.35 -8.15
CA ILE A 266 -19.00 -22.84 -9.50
C ILE A 266 -18.72 -23.95 -10.53
N LYS A 267 -19.64 -24.13 -11.48
CA LYS A 267 -19.52 -25.14 -12.53
C LYS A 267 -18.30 -24.86 -13.43
N PRO A 268 -17.59 -25.91 -13.90
CA PRO A 268 -16.38 -25.75 -14.71
C PRO A 268 -16.64 -25.05 -16.05
N ASP A 269 -17.82 -25.23 -16.64
CA ASP A 269 -18.20 -24.60 -17.92
C ASP A 269 -18.62 -23.12 -17.76
N SER A 270 -18.91 -22.68 -16.54
CA SER A 270 -19.39 -21.33 -16.23
C SER A 270 -18.24 -20.33 -16.06
N TYR A 271 -17.40 -20.16 -17.09
CA TYR A 271 -16.27 -19.23 -17.05
C TYR A 271 -16.65 -17.78 -16.72
N ARG A 272 -17.86 -17.35 -17.09
CA ARG A 272 -18.37 -16.02 -16.77
C ARG A 272 -18.62 -15.84 -15.26
N GLU A 273 -19.14 -16.88 -14.60
CA GLU A 273 -19.41 -16.86 -13.16
C GLU A 273 -18.10 -16.93 -12.38
N SER A 274 -17.16 -17.78 -12.80
CA SER A 274 -15.81 -17.82 -12.21
C SER A 274 -15.06 -16.50 -12.38
N LEU A 275 -15.15 -15.83 -13.54
CA LEU A 275 -14.53 -14.52 -13.74
C LEU A 275 -15.15 -13.46 -12.83
N ALA A 276 -16.48 -13.38 -12.78
CA ALA A 276 -17.18 -12.40 -11.93
C ALA A 276 -16.80 -12.61 -10.44
N PHE A 277 -16.79 -13.86 -9.99
CA PHE A 277 -16.42 -14.19 -8.61
C PHE A 277 -14.99 -13.77 -8.27
N LEU A 278 -14.03 -13.97 -9.18
CA LEU A 278 -12.62 -13.60 -8.93
C LEU A 278 -12.38 -12.09 -8.98
N VAL A 279 -13.21 -11.34 -9.70
CA VAL A 279 -13.19 -9.87 -9.67
C VAL A 279 -13.74 -9.35 -8.34
N ASP A 280 -14.81 -9.96 -7.83
CA ASP A 280 -15.45 -9.57 -6.57
C ASP A 280 -14.66 -10.05 -5.33
N HIS A 281 -13.94 -11.17 -5.45
CA HIS A 281 -13.14 -11.78 -4.37
C HIS A 281 -11.67 -11.99 -4.78
N PRO A 282 -10.85 -10.93 -4.95
CA PRO A 282 -9.43 -11.06 -5.30
C PRO A 282 -8.59 -11.79 -4.23
N GLN A 283 -9.08 -11.89 -3.00
CA GLN A 283 -8.40 -12.53 -1.87
C GLN A 283 -8.26 -14.05 -2.04
N VAL A 284 -9.09 -14.66 -2.90
CA VAL A 284 -9.05 -16.11 -3.19
C VAL A 284 -7.85 -16.48 -4.10
N LEU A 285 -7.22 -15.50 -4.76
CA LEU A 285 -6.06 -15.71 -5.64
C LEU A 285 -4.74 -15.83 -4.86
N THR A 286 -4.65 -16.81 -3.94
CA THR A 286 -3.44 -17.12 -3.17
C THR A 286 -3.02 -18.59 -3.31
N GLU A 287 -1.76 -18.93 -2.98
CA GLU A 287 -1.25 -20.32 -3.00
C GLU A 287 -2.03 -21.20 -2.04
N ARG A 288 -2.20 -20.72 -0.82
CA ARG A 288 -2.94 -21.40 0.24
C ARG A 288 -4.32 -21.87 -0.22
N GLU A 289 -5.07 -21.02 -0.94
CA GLU A 289 -6.42 -21.40 -1.41
C GLU A 289 -6.37 -22.39 -2.58
N THR A 290 -5.37 -22.31 -3.46
CA THR A 290 -5.16 -23.35 -4.48
C THR A 290 -4.92 -24.71 -3.83
N ASP A 291 -4.03 -24.78 -2.84
CA ASP A 291 -3.69 -26.02 -2.16
C ASP A 291 -4.86 -26.56 -1.33
N ALA A 292 -5.58 -25.68 -0.62
CA ALA A 292 -6.76 -26.06 0.15
C ALA A 292 -7.90 -26.61 -0.74
N LEU A 293 -8.07 -26.08 -1.97
CA LEU A 293 -9.01 -26.64 -2.94
C LEU A 293 -8.58 -28.02 -3.47
N LEU A 294 -7.26 -28.28 -3.58
CA LEU A 294 -6.74 -29.60 -3.93
C LEU A 294 -6.93 -30.61 -2.79
N VAL A 295 -6.80 -30.19 -1.54
CA VAL A 295 -7.13 -31.02 -0.37
C VAL A 295 -8.63 -31.38 -0.39
N LEU A 296 -9.51 -30.39 -0.60
CA LEU A 296 -10.96 -30.66 -0.77
C LEU A 296 -11.26 -31.61 -1.94
N ALA A 297 -10.49 -31.52 -3.04
CA ALA A 297 -10.64 -32.45 -4.15
C ALA A 297 -10.22 -33.88 -3.79
N PHE A 298 -9.20 -34.02 -2.95
CA PHE A 298 -8.71 -35.29 -2.45
C PHE A 298 -9.70 -35.94 -1.48
N ASP A 299 -10.23 -35.18 -0.53
CA ASP A 299 -11.26 -35.65 0.41
C ASP A 299 -12.52 -36.11 -0.34
N ALA A 300 -12.95 -35.33 -1.34
CA ALA A 300 -14.06 -35.71 -2.22
C ALA A 300 -13.79 -37.02 -2.98
N ALA A 301 -12.54 -37.26 -3.41
CA ALA A 301 -12.16 -38.51 -4.06
C ALA A 301 -12.17 -39.69 -3.08
N LEU A 302 -11.73 -39.50 -1.84
CA LEU A 302 -11.81 -40.51 -0.77
C LEU A 302 -13.25 -40.90 -0.45
N GLU A 303 -14.17 -39.95 -0.45
CA GLU A 303 -15.63 -40.18 -0.29
C GLU A 303 -16.31 -40.80 -1.53
N GLY A 304 -15.60 -40.92 -2.66
CA GLY A 304 -16.16 -41.45 -3.92
C GLY A 304 -17.02 -40.44 -4.69
N LYS A 305 -16.95 -39.15 -4.36
CA LYS A 305 -17.63 -38.05 -5.07
C LYS A 305 -16.78 -37.56 -6.24
N ASP A 306 -16.57 -38.42 -7.23
CA ASP A 306 -15.72 -38.20 -8.40
C ASP A 306 -16.04 -36.88 -9.16
N GLY A 307 -17.33 -36.56 -9.33
CA GLY A 307 -17.76 -35.34 -10.03
C GLY A 307 -17.38 -34.07 -9.27
N TRP A 308 -17.52 -34.09 -7.94
CA TRP A 308 -17.14 -32.97 -7.07
C TRP A 308 -15.63 -32.80 -7.00
N SER A 309 -14.89 -33.90 -6.86
CA SER A 309 -13.43 -33.90 -6.88
C SER A 309 -12.87 -33.25 -8.16
N ARG A 310 -13.38 -33.65 -9.34
CA ARG A 310 -12.97 -33.04 -10.62
C ARG A 310 -13.26 -31.53 -10.68
N GLN A 311 -14.40 -31.11 -10.13
CA GLN A 311 -14.77 -29.69 -10.09
C GLN A 311 -13.83 -28.89 -9.19
N CYS A 312 -13.49 -29.40 -8.01
CA CYS A 312 -12.50 -28.78 -7.12
C CYS A 312 -11.13 -28.67 -7.79
N VAL A 313 -10.65 -29.73 -8.46
CA VAL A 313 -9.39 -29.69 -9.22
C VAL A 313 -9.43 -28.63 -10.33
N HIS A 314 -10.53 -28.55 -11.08
CA HIS A 314 -10.70 -27.56 -12.13
C HIS A 314 -10.58 -26.13 -11.58
N GLN A 315 -11.29 -25.82 -10.49
CA GLN A 315 -11.25 -24.49 -9.88
C GLN A 315 -9.88 -24.20 -9.23
N ALA A 316 -9.23 -25.18 -8.61
CA ALA A 316 -7.88 -25.03 -8.07
C ALA A 316 -6.86 -24.65 -9.16
N LEU A 317 -6.85 -25.41 -10.26
CA LEU A 317 -5.95 -25.11 -11.39
C LEU A 317 -6.31 -23.79 -12.06
N LEU A 318 -7.58 -23.40 -12.10
CA LEU A 318 -7.98 -22.09 -12.60
C LEU A 318 -7.28 -20.96 -11.83
N LEU A 319 -7.25 -21.04 -10.49
CA LEU A 319 -6.52 -20.08 -9.64
C LEU A 319 -5.02 -20.11 -9.92
N GLN A 320 -4.43 -21.30 -10.02
CA GLN A 320 -3.00 -21.49 -10.30
C GLN A 320 -2.60 -20.79 -11.61
N TYR A 321 -3.36 -21.02 -12.68
CA TYR A 321 -3.12 -20.40 -13.98
C TYR A 321 -3.35 -18.88 -13.94
N CYS A 322 -4.41 -18.40 -13.29
CA CYS A 322 -4.65 -16.96 -13.16
C CYS A 322 -3.49 -16.25 -12.45
N ARG A 323 -2.89 -16.87 -11.42
CA ARG A 323 -1.74 -16.34 -10.70
C ARG A 323 -0.45 -16.37 -11.53
N ALA A 324 -0.22 -17.43 -12.30
CA ALA A 324 0.95 -17.58 -13.15
C ALA A 324 1.05 -16.49 -14.25
N LEU A 325 -0.07 -15.90 -14.66
CA LEU A 325 -0.11 -14.84 -15.68
C LEU A 325 0.12 -13.41 -15.13
N GLY A 326 0.30 -13.24 -13.82
CA GLY A 326 0.64 -11.95 -13.20
C GLY A 326 -0.56 -11.03 -12.90
N ARG A 327 -0.33 -9.71 -12.85
CA ARG A 327 -1.29 -8.70 -12.32
C ARG A 327 -2.62 -8.65 -13.08
N ASP A 328 -2.61 -8.82 -14.40
CA ASP A 328 -3.82 -8.92 -15.24
C ASP A 328 -4.14 -10.40 -15.60
N GLY A 329 -3.60 -11.33 -14.83
CA GLY A 329 -3.60 -12.75 -15.17
C GLY A 329 -4.98 -13.38 -15.25
N VAL A 330 -5.92 -12.93 -14.41
CA VAL A 330 -7.32 -13.36 -14.44
C VAL A 330 -7.96 -13.04 -15.79
N ALA A 331 -8.00 -11.77 -16.18
CA ALA A 331 -8.61 -11.34 -17.43
C ALA A 331 -7.95 -11.98 -18.66
N MET A 332 -6.63 -12.11 -18.65
CA MET A 332 -5.85 -12.74 -19.73
C MET A 332 -6.13 -14.23 -19.84
N PHE A 333 -6.19 -14.96 -18.72
CA PHE A 333 -6.49 -16.38 -18.71
C PHE A 333 -7.89 -16.66 -19.25
N PHE A 334 -8.90 -15.96 -18.73
CA PHE A 334 -10.28 -16.13 -19.19
C PHE A 334 -10.45 -15.75 -20.66
N LYS A 335 -9.80 -14.69 -21.15
CA LYS A 335 -9.80 -14.35 -22.58
C LYS A 335 -9.21 -15.47 -23.43
N ARG A 336 -8.12 -16.09 -22.99
CA ARG A 336 -7.45 -17.20 -23.70
C ARG A 336 -8.29 -18.48 -23.68
N ILE A 337 -8.93 -18.82 -22.57
CA ILE A 337 -9.70 -20.07 -22.45
C ILE A 337 -11.07 -20.01 -23.16
N THR A 338 -11.69 -18.82 -23.25
CA THR A 338 -12.96 -18.62 -23.97
C THR A 338 -12.78 -18.41 -25.47
N THR A 339 -11.56 -18.15 -25.94
CA THR A 339 -11.30 -17.96 -27.38
C THR A 339 -11.37 -19.30 -28.12
N PRO A 340 -12.26 -19.47 -29.12
CA PRO A 340 -12.35 -20.72 -29.87
C PRO A 340 -11.04 -21.06 -30.58
N GLY A 341 -10.55 -22.31 -30.42
CA GLY A 341 -9.35 -22.81 -31.09
C GLY A 341 -8.01 -22.40 -30.46
N HIS A 342 -8.02 -21.80 -29.26
CA HIS A 342 -6.79 -21.43 -28.55
C HIS A 342 -6.18 -22.63 -27.79
N GLN A 343 -4.88 -22.90 -27.98
CA GLN A 343 -4.17 -24.05 -27.37
C GLN A 343 -4.25 -24.09 -25.83
N ALA A 344 -4.31 -22.91 -25.18
CA ALA A 344 -4.42 -22.83 -23.72
C ALA A 344 -5.62 -23.60 -23.14
N ARG A 345 -6.73 -23.71 -23.89
CA ARG A 345 -7.90 -24.47 -23.44
C ARG A 345 -7.58 -25.96 -23.37
N ASP A 346 -6.92 -26.49 -24.39
CA ASP A 346 -6.60 -27.92 -24.47
C ASP A 346 -5.53 -28.31 -23.46
N ILE A 347 -4.51 -27.46 -23.28
CA ILE A 347 -3.47 -27.65 -22.25
C ILE A 347 -4.10 -27.64 -20.85
N PHE A 348 -4.94 -26.65 -20.56
CA PHE A 348 -5.61 -26.56 -19.27
C PHE A 348 -6.48 -27.78 -18.97
N TYR A 349 -7.31 -28.23 -19.92
CA TYR A 349 -8.13 -29.42 -19.71
C TYR A 349 -7.31 -30.70 -19.54
N LYS A 350 -6.19 -30.82 -20.25
CA LYS A 350 -5.27 -31.95 -20.08
C LYS A 350 -4.69 -31.95 -18.66
N ASP A 351 -4.23 -30.82 -18.16
CA ASP A 351 -3.71 -30.70 -16.80
C ASP A 351 -4.76 -31.04 -15.73
N VAL A 352 -6.00 -30.58 -15.91
CA VAL A 352 -7.13 -30.93 -15.02
C VAL A 352 -7.38 -32.42 -15.01
N GLN A 353 -7.32 -33.08 -16.17
CA GLN A 353 -7.51 -34.53 -16.25
C GLN A 353 -6.35 -35.30 -15.60
N ASP A 354 -5.11 -34.88 -15.85
CA ASP A 354 -3.92 -35.54 -15.33
C ASP A 354 -3.84 -35.42 -13.80
N THR A 355 -4.10 -34.23 -13.26
CA THR A 355 -4.13 -33.98 -11.81
C THR A 355 -5.27 -34.72 -11.12
N TYR A 356 -6.49 -34.68 -11.69
CA TYR A 356 -7.61 -35.49 -11.21
C TYR A 356 -7.31 -36.99 -11.25
N GLY A 357 -6.67 -37.46 -12.33
CA GLY A 357 -6.25 -38.85 -12.47
C GLY A 357 -5.32 -39.30 -11.35
N ARG A 358 -4.30 -38.49 -11.04
CA ARG A 358 -3.36 -38.77 -9.92
C ARG A 358 -4.08 -38.79 -8.57
N ILE A 359 -4.94 -37.81 -8.30
CA ILE A 359 -5.73 -37.74 -7.06
C ILE A 359 -6.62 -38.98 -6.92
N LYS A 360 -7.29 -39.39 -8.01
CA LYS A 360 -8.15 -40.58 -8.00
C LYS A 360 -7.37 -41.87 -7.76
N THR A 361 -6.22 -42.06 -8.41
CA THR A 361 -5.36 -43.23 -8.18
C THR A 361 -4.90 -43.29 -6.72
N ARG A 362 -4.38 -42.18 -6.19
CA ARG A 362 -3.91 -42.10 -4.80
C ARG A 362 -5.04 -42.33 -3.79
N ALA A 363 -6.23 -41.76 -4.03
CA ALA A 363 -7.40 -42.00 -3.17
C ALA A 363 -7.86 -43.47 -3.22
N ALA A 364 -7.77 -44.12 -4.38
CA ALA A 364 -8.10 -45.54 -4.53
C ALA A 364 -7.08 -46.44 -3.81
N GLU A 365 -5.78 -46.13 -3.89
CA GLU A 365 -4.72 -46.83 -3.17
C GLU A 365 -4.92 -46.73 -1.66
N ILE A 366 -5.22 -45.54 -1.13
CA ILE A 366 -5.47 -45.34 0.31
C ILE A 366 -6.75 -46.07 0.75
N ARG A 367 -7.79 -46.04 -0.07
CA ARG A 367 -9.01 -46.82 0.23
C ARG A 367 -8.72 -48.31 0.26
N ALA A 368 -7.87 -48.81 -0.64
CA ALA A 368 -7.44 -50.20 -0.67
C ALA A 368 -6.55 -50.56 0.53
N GLN A 369 -5.62 -49.68 0.93
CA GLN A 369 -4.80 -49.85 2.14
C GLN A 369 -5.65 -49.90 3.40
N ARG A 370 -6.55 -48.93 3.60
CA ARG A 370 -7.48 -48.92 4.74
C ARG A 370 -8.38 -50.16 4.77
N ALA A 371 -8.78 -50.67 3.61
CA ALA A 371 -9.55 -51.90 3.51
C ALA A 371 -8.71 -53.17 3.77
N ALA A 372 -7.42 -53.17 3.43
CA ALA A 372 -6.49 -54.26 3.72
C ALA A 372 -6.06 -54.28 5.20
N GLU A 373 -5.88 -53.10 5.81
CA GLU A 373 -5.57 -52.92 7.22
C GLU A 373 -6.79 -53.19 8.13
N GLY A 374 -8.00 -52.83 7.68
CA GLY A 374 -9.25 -53.13 8.37
C GLY A 374 -9.70 -54.60 8.34
N GLY A 375 -8.86 -55.49 7.79
CA GLY A 375 -9.16 -56.91 7.59
C GLY A 375 -8.55 -57.87 8.61
N ASP A 376 -7.41 -57.57 9.24
CA ASP A 376 -6.79 -58.52 10.20
C ASP A 376 -5.63 -57.96 11.07
N ASN A 377 -5.33 -56.66 11.07
CA ASN A 377 -4.21 -56.11 11.87
C ASN A 377 -4.64 -54.93 12.76
N ALA A 378 -5.29 -55.25 13.87
CA ALA A 378 -5.49 -54.34 15.01
C ALA A 378 -4.27 -54.36 15.95
N GLU A 379 -3.06 -54.16 15.43
CA GLU A 379 -1.79 -54.19 16.18
C GLU A 379 -1.14 -52.80 16.32
N GLY A 380 -1.93 -51.73 16.15
CA GLY A 380 -1.50 -50.33 16.31
C GLY A 380 -2.46 -49.48 17.13
N VAL A 381 -3.29 -50.10 17.97
CA VAL A 381 -4.04 -49.39 19.02
C VAL A 381 -3.20 -49.54 20.28
N GLU A 382 -2.79 -48.45 20.91
CA GLU A 382 -2.17 -48.47 22.24
C GLU A 382 -3.11 -49.27 23.17
N GLN A 383 -2.63 -50.38 23.74
CA GLN A 383 -3.43 -51.23 24.62
C GLN A 383 -3.05 -50.93 26.06
N ILE A 384 -4.04 -50.66 26.90
CA ILE A 384 -3.82 -50.49 28.34
C ILE A 384 -3.78 -51.88 28.97
N GLN A 385 -2.62 -52.21 29.53
CA GLN A 385 -2.40 -53.46 30.25
C GLN A 385 -2.07 -53.16 31.71
N LEU A 386 -2.82 -53.75 32.64
CA LEU A 386 -2.58 -53.62 34.08
C LEU A 386 -1.39 -54.52 34.48
N HIS A 387 -0.33 -53.91 34.99
CA HIS A 387 0.83 -54.56 35.58
C HIS A 387 1.25 -53.82 36.86
N ALA A 388 1.82 -54.52 37.84
CA ALA A 388 2.34 -53.88 39.04
C ALA A 388 3.65 -53.14 38.72
N VAL A 389 3.85 -51.96 39.30
CA VAL A 389 5.05 -51.14 39.07
C VAL A 389 6.29 -51.70 39.78
N GLU A 390 6.10 -52.49 40.85
CA GLU A 390 7.19 -53.08 41.64
C GLU A 390 7.23 -54.61 41.52
N PRO A 391 8.41 -55.22 41.23
CA PRO A 391 8.57 -56.68 41.19
C PRO A 391 8.32 -57.28 42.58
N GLY A 392 7.27 -58.11 42.70
CA GLY A 392 6.88 -58.76 43.96
C GLY A 392 5.49 -58.38 44.48
N THR A 393 4.84 -57.38 43.90
CA THR A 393 3.46 -57.00 44.26
C THR A 393 2.45 -57.72 43.37
N VAL A 394 1.52 -58.46 43.97
CA VAL A 394 0.43 -59.13 43.24
C VAL A 394 -0.84 -58.28 43.36
N ILE A 395 -1.42 -57.91 42.22
CA ILE A 395 -2.70 -57.19 42.17
C ILE A 395 -3.82 -58.23 42.35
N ASN A 396 -4.51 -58.20 43.49
CA ASN A 396 -5.66 -59.05 43.76
C ASN A 396 -6.96 -58.30 43.45
N ILE A 397 -7.81 -58.91 42.63
CA ILE A 397 -9.14 -58.40 42.30
C ILE A 397 -10.12 -58.79 43.41
N ARG A 398 -10.71 -57.80 44.09
CA ARG A 398 -11.74 -57.99 45.12
C ARG A 398 -13.11 -57.55 44.60
N ILE A 399 -14.11 -58.39 44.81
CA ILE A 399 -15.50 -58.08 44.47
C ILE A 399 -16.13 -57.38 45.68
N PRO A 400 -16.68 -56.15 45.54
CA PRO A 400 -17.31 -55.42 46.64
C PRO A 400 -18.53 -56.14 47.23
N GLU A 401 -18.75 -56.03 48.54
CA GLU A 401 -19.87 -56.65 49.27
C GLU A 401 -21.23 -55.99 48.94
N GLU A 402 -22.33 -56.74 49.10
CA GLU A 402 -23.68 -56.25 48.79
C GLU A 402 -24.15 -55.19 49.80
N GLY A 403 -24.34 -53.95 49.33
CA GLY A 403 -24.90 -52.84 50.12
C GLY A 403 -24.00 -51.59 50.24
N THR A 404 -22.80 -51.60 49.66
CA THR A 404 -21.89 -50.45 49.64
C THR A 404 -21.97 -49.68 48.31
N GLU A 405 -21.52 -48.41 48.28
CA GLU A 405 -21.59 -47.56 47.07
C GLU A 405 -20.71 -48.14 45.93
N GLU A 406 -19.62 -48.84 46.27
CA GLU A 406 -18.71 -49.49 45.31
C GLU A 406 -19.42 -50.62 44.54
N ARG A 407 -20.41 -51.28 45.15
CA ARG A 407 -21.22 -52.32 44.48
C ARG A 407 -22.10 -51.74 43.36
N ARG A 408 -22.53 -50.48 43.49
CA ARG A 408 -23.35 -49.80 42.47
C ARG A 408 -22.54 -49.48 41.23
N ILE A 409 -21.27 -49.12 41.41
CA ILE A 409 -20.29 -48.92 40.32
C ILE A 409 -20.02 -50.26 39.64
N TYR A 410 -19.80 -51.33 40.43
CA TYR A 410 -19.60 -52.68 39.93
C TYR A 410 -20.79 -53.20 39.08
N ASP A 411 -22.02 -52.97 39.52
CA ASP A 411 -23.22 -53.36 38.77
C ASP A 411 -23.44 -52.53 37.49
N GLY A 412 -22.81 -51.36 37.39
CA GLY A 412 -22.80 -50.51 36.20
C GLY A 412 -21.87 -51.01 35.08
N PHE A 413 -20.93 -51.91 35.37
CA PHE A 413 -20.03 -52.43 34.34
C PHE A 413 -20.74 -53.36 33.34
N LYS A 414 -20.23 -53.37 32.11
CA LYS A 414 -20.71 -54.26 31.05
C LYS A 414 -20.59 -55.74 31.50
N PRO A 415 -21.51 -56.62 31.06
CA PRO A 415 -21.51 -58.04 31.47
C PRO A 415 -20.19 -58.78 31.18
N GLU A 416 -19.47 -58.36 30.15
CA GLU A 416 -18.18 -58.94 29.77
C GLU A 416 -17.08 -58.60 30.79
N MET A 417 -17.03 -57.35 31.25
CA MET A 417 -16.07 -56.92 32.26
C MET A 417 -16.38 -57.51 33.63
N ARG A 418 -17.67 -57.61 34.00
CA ARG A 418 -18.10 -58.26 35.25
C ARG A 418 -17.65 -59.72 35.33
N LYS A 419 -17.78 -60.49 34.24
CA LYS A 419 -17.30 -61.88 34.18
C LYS A 419 -15.77 -61.97 34.32
N ALA A 420 -15.04 -61.04 33.73
CA ALA A 420 -13.59 -60.97 33.86
C ALA A 420 -13.14 -60.58 35.29
N LEU A 421 -13.92 -59.75 35.99
CA LEU A 421 -13.68 -59.44 37.40
C LEU A 421 -14.10 -60.59 38.34
N GLU A 422 -15.15 -61.35 37.98
CA GLU A 422 -15.60 -62.54 38.73
C GLU A 422 -14.62 -63.72 38.64
N SER A 423 -13.85 -63.82 37.56
CA SER A 423 -12.83 -64.86 37.41
C SER A 423 -11.59 -64.61 38.26
N GLY A 424 -11.42 -63.39 38.79
CA GLY A 424 -10.30 -63.01 39.65
C GLY A 424 -8.94 -63.04 38.97
N SER A 425 -8.90 -63.17 37.64
CA SER A 425 -7.66 -63.26 36.85
C SER A 425 -7.36 -61.95 36.14
N LEU A 426 -6.19 -61.36 36.42
CA LEU A 426 -5.71 -60.15 35.77
C LEU A 426 -5.58 -60.32 34.24
N ASP A 427 -5.28 -61.53 33.77
CA ASP A 427 -5.16 -61.83 32.34
C ASP A 427 -6.50 -61.73 31.60
N GLU A 428 -7.61 -62.06 32.27
CA GLU A 428 -8.94 -61.96 31.66
C GLU A 428 -9.44 -60.52 31.63
N VAL A 429 -9.13 -59.73 32.65
CA VAL A 429 -9.41 -58.28 32.66
C VAL A 429 -8.60 -57.57 31.58
N ASN A 430 -7.30 -57.89 31.46
CA ASN A 430 -6.42 -57.35 30.43
C ASN A 430 -6.89 -57.71 29.00
N LYS A 431 -7.48 -58.89 28.80
CA LYS A 431 -8.09 -59.26 27.50
C LYS A 431 -9.30 -58.40 27.13
N VAL A 432 -10.07 -57.96 28.11
CA VAL A 432 -11.23 -57.08 27.87
C VAL A 432 -10.77 -55.65 27.64
N LEU A 433 -9.82 -55.16 28.44
CA LEU A 433 -9.20 -53.83 28.26
C LEU A 433 -8.46 -53.70 26.93
N GLY A 434 -7.80 -54.76 26.45
CA GLY A 434 -7.10 -54.75 25.16
C GLY A 434 -8.02 -54.76 23.92
N ARG A 435 -9.32 -55.03 24.08
CA ARG A 435 -10.30 -55.03 22.98
C ARG A 435 -11.03 -53.70 22.79
N MET A 436 -10.81 -52.73 23.69
CA MET A 436 -11.47 -51.42 23.64
C MET A 436 -10.46 -50.29 23.35
N LYS A 437 -10.99 -49.09 23.09
CA LYS A 437 -10.15 -47.92 22.84
C LYS A 437 -9.46 -47.48 24.14
N VAL A 438 -8.29 -46.85 24.00
CA VAL A 438 -7.48 -46.31 25.11
C VAL A 438 -8.33 -45.48 26.06
N GLU A 439 -9.03 -44.47 25.54
CA GLU A 439 -9.87 -43.53 26.32
C GLU A 439 -10.92 -44.27 27.18
N ASP A 440 -11.64 -45.24 26.57
CA ASP A 440 -12.65 -46.03 27.28
C ASP A 440 -12.04 -46.96 28.34
N ALA A 441 -10.82 -47.45 28.10
CA ALA A 441 -10.09 -48.31 29.03
C ALA A 441 -9.52 -47.52 30.23
N GLU A 442 -9.04 -46.29 30.04
CA GLU A 442 -8.59 -45.42 31.14
C GLU A 442 -9.74 -45.08 32.10
N GLU A 443 -10.91 -44.73 31.55
CA GLU A 443 -12.11 -44.46 32.35
C GLU A 443 -12.50 -45.67 33.20
N LEU A 444 -12.44 -46.88 32.63
CA LEU A 444 -12.74 -48.11 33.38
C LEU A 444 -11.70 -48.42 34.45
N VAL A 445 -10.41 -48.20 34.17
CA VAL A 445 -9.34 -48.37 35.17
C VAL A 445 -9.48 -47.36 36.31
N GLY A 446 -9.88 -46.12 36.02
CA GLY A 446 -10.24 -45.12 37.03
C GLY A 446 -11.39 -45.59 37.93
N LEU A 447 -12.46 -46.14 37.32
CA LEU A 447 -13.59 -46.71 38.06
C LEU A 447 -13.22 -47.95 38.89
N PHE A 448 -12.21 -48.74 38.47
CA PHE A 448 -11.70 -49.85 39.29
C PHE A 448 -10.99 -49.36 40.56
N GLY A 449 -10.32 -48.21 40.48
CA GLY A 449 -9.74 -47.53 41.66
C GLY A 449 -10.81 -46.99 42.60
N GLU A 450 -11.83 -46.32 42.06
CA GLU A 450 -12.94 -45.76 42.86
C GLU A 450 -13.79 -46.84 43.55
N ALA A 451 -14.03 -47.97 42.87
CA ALA A 451 -14.75 -49.10 43.42
C ALA A 451 -13.87 -50.01 44.32
N ASN A 452 -12.60 -49.63 44.54
CA ASN A 452 -11.63 -50.39 45.34
C ASN A 452 -11.52 -51.87 44.94
N ILE A 453 -11.61 -52.13 43.63
CA ILE A 453 -11.62 -53.48 43.05
C ILE A 453 -10.20 -54.04 42.96
N LEU A 454 -9.20 -53.17 42.84
CA LEU A 454 -7.79 -53.54 42.77
C LEU A 454 -7.15 -53.36 44.16
N SER A 455 -6.76 -54.46 44.80
CA SER A 455 -6.01 -54.44 46.06
C SER A 455 -4.55 -54.85 45.84
N LEU A 456 -3.64 -54.04 46.37
CA LEU A 456 -2.18 -54.30 46.36
C LEU A 456 -1.83 -54.96 47.70
N GLU A 457 -1.33 -56.19 47.67
CA GLU A 457 -0.77 -56.87 48.86
C GLU A 457 0.73 -57.08 48.69
N GLU A 458 1.51 -56.54 49.62
CA GLU A 458 2.94 -56.85 49.77
C GLU A 458 3.07 -58.27 50.34
N GLN A 459 3.72 -59.18 49.61
CA GLN A 459 4.05 -60.48 50.18
C GLN A 459 5.09 -60.30 51.30
N LEU A 460 4.67 -60.48 52.54
CA LEU A 460 5.58 -60.47 53.69
C LEU A 460 6.45 -61.74 53.65
N ILE A 461 7.71 -61.61 53.23
CA ILE A 461 8.65 -62.73 53.17
C ILE A 461 9.19 -63.02 54.58
N ASP A 462 8.90 -64.20 55.13
CA ASP A 462 9.51 -64.68 56.38
C ASP A 462 10.97 -65.11 56.12
N ALA A 463 11.92 -64.23 56.47
CA ALA A 463 13.36 -64.40 56.26
C ALA A 463 14.01 -65.48 57.14
N THR A 464 13.25 -66.15 58.01
CA THR A 464 13.79 -67.20 58.90
C THR A 464 13.73 -68.61 58.31
N THR A 465 13.03 -68.81 57.19
CA THR A 465 12.95 -70.08 56.44
C THR A 465 13.88 -70.13 55.23
N GLU A 466 14.42 -71.31 54.89
CA GLU A 466 15.34 -71.49 53.75
C GLU A 466 14.73 -71.09 52.39
N GLU A 467 13.41 -71.23 52.23
CA GLU A 467 12.67 -70.78 51.04
C GLU A 467 12.50 -69.25 51.00
N GLY A 468 12.35 -68.61 52.17
CA GLY A 468 12.29 -67.16 52.30
C GLY A 468 13.63 -66.47 51.99
N GLN A 469 14.75 -67.05 52.43
CA GLN A 469 16.09 -66.54 52.10
C GLN A 469 16.45 -66.67 50.62
N LYS A 470 15.93 -67.70 49.93
CA LYS A 470 16.08 -67.84 48.48
C LYS A 470 15.26 -66.78 47.74
N ARG A 471 14.00 -66.55 48.12
CA ARG A 471 13.18 -65.50 47.52
C ARG A 471 13.71 -64.10 47.78
N LEU A 472 14.29 -63.85 48.96
CA LEU A 472 14.92 -62.56 49.28
C LEU A 472 16.17 -62.32 48.43
N LYS A 473 16.96 -63.37 48.15
CA LYS A 473 18.12 -63.30 47.24
C LYS A 473 17.73 -63.15 45.77
N GLU A 474 16.65 -63.80 45.32
CA GLU A 474 16.13 -63.63 43.97
C GLU A 474 15.57 -62.21 43.77
N MET A 475 14.88 -61.67 44.78
CA MET A 475 14.38 -60.29 44.77
C MET A 475 15.50 -59.24 44.85
N GLU A 476 16.56 -59.47 45.64
CA GLU A 476 17.78 -58.63 45.62
C GLU A 476 18.48 -58.66 44.25
N ALA A 477 18.48 -59.82 43.57
CA ALA A 477 19.09 -59.96 42.24
C ALA A 477 18.28 -59.23 41.15
N GLU A 478 16.95 -59.25 41.24
CA GLU A 478 16.06 -58.51 40.33
C GLU A 478 16.12 -56.99 40.58
N ALA A 479 16.20 -56.55 41.85
CA ALA A 479 16.40 -55.14 42.20
C ALA A 479 17.78 -54.62 41.74
N ALA A 480 18.83 -55.45 41.80
CA ALA A 480 20.14 -55.11 41.26
C ALA A 480 20.13 -55.00 39.73
N ALA A 481 19.39 -55.85 39.03
CA ALA A 481 19.24 -55.79 37.57
C ALA A 481 18.50 -54.52 37.10
N GLY A 482 17.47 -54.08 37.85
CA GLY A 482 16.78 -52.81 37.56
C GLY A 482 17.65 -51.56 37.83
N HIS A 483 18.58 -51.65 38.78
CA HIS A 483 19.54 -50.57 39.07
C HIS A 483 20.62 -50.44 37.97
N ASP A 484 20.96 -51.55 37.29
CA ASP A 484 21.85 -51.59 36.13
C ASP A 484 21.17 -51.07 34.84
N GLU A 485 19.85 -51.28 34.66
CA GLU A 485 19.08 -50.69 33.55
C GLU A 485 18.85 -49.18 33.72
N ALA A 486 18.63 -48.69 34.96
CA ALA A 486 18.53 -47.26 35.24
C ALA A 486 19.89 -46.53 35.09
N ALA A 487 21.00 -47.19 35.46
CA ALA A 487 22.36 -46.65 35.26
C ALA A 487 22.80 -46.68 33.78
N ALA A 488 22.32 -47.63 32.97
CA ALA A 488 22.56 -47.70 31.53
C ALA A 488 21.82 -46.58 30.74
N ALA A 489 20.68 -46.09 31.25
CA ALA A 489 19.96 -44.96 30.67
C ALA A 489 20.62 -43.59 30.96
N GLU A 490 21.39 -43.45 32.05
CA GLU A 490 22.05 -42.20 32.44
C GLU A 490 23.45 -42.00 31.80
N GLN A 491 24.10 -43.08 31.32
CA GLN A 491 25.39 -43.03 30.59
C GLN A 491 25.27 -42.74 29.08
N ALA A 492 24.05 -42.69 28.52
CA ALA A 492 23.83 -42.37 27.10
C ALA A 492 23.71 -40.86 26.80
N GLN A 493 23.71 -39.98 27.81
CA GLN A 493 23.56 -38.53 27.63
C GLN A 493 24.68 -37.65 28.26
N GLY A 494 25.79 -38.22 28.75
CA GLY A 494 26.83 -37.46 29.46
C GLY A 494 28.25 -37.59 28.90
N GLY A 495 28.65 -36.67 28.01
CA GLY A 495 29.99 -36.03 28.00
C GLY A 495 31.24 -36.88 27.69
N GLY A 496 31.90 -36.57 26.57
CA GLY A 496 33.20 -37.12 26.23
C GLY A 496 34.39 -36.60 27.04
N ALA A 497 35.58 -37.16 26.80
CA ALA A 497 36.88 -36.50 27.01
C ALA A 497 38.05 -37.35 26.43
N THR A 498 38.79 -36.72 25.51
CA THR A 498 40.26 -36.66 25.38
C THR A 498 41.19 -37.87 25.45
N THR A 499 42.18 -37.79 24.54
CA THR A 499 43.62 -38.17 24.62
C THR A 499 44.01 -39.64 24.63
N ASP A 500 44.81 -40.04 23.64
CA ASP A 500 46.15 -40.52 23.99
C ASP A 500 47.21 -40.32 22.88
N SER A 501 48.44 -40.29 23.39
CA SER A 501 49.71 -39.81 22.87
C SER A 501 50.54 -40.90 22.18
N ASN A 502 51.41 -40.54 21.21
CA ASN A 502 52.89 -40.48 21.37
C ASN A 502 53.70 -40.60 20.04
N LYS A 503 54.62 -39.62 19.88
CA LYS A 503 56.04 -39.69 19.47
C LYS A 503 56.47 -40.18 18.08
N TYR A 504 57.10 -39.27 17.32
CA TYR A 504 58.54 -39.22 16.95
C TYR A 504 58.76 -37.86 16.23
N ALA A 505 59.36 -36.83 16.83
CA ALA A 505 60.79 -36.48 16.82
C ALA A 505 61.41 -36.36 15.41
N ASP A 506 61.57 -35.12 14.91
CA ASP A 506 62.90 -34.53 14.65
C ASP A 506 62.82 -33.01 14.40
N ASP A 507 63.89 -32.34 14.82
CA ASP A 507 64.11 -30.91 15.04
C ASP A 507 64.70 -30.24 13.75
N PRO A 508 65.20 -28.98 13.74
CA PRO A 508 64.70 -27.94 12.84
C PRO A 508 65.74 -27.42 11.82
N GLU A 509 65.26 -26.76 10.75
CA GLU A 509 65.91 -25.62 10.08
C GLU A 509 64.92 -24.90 9.17
#